data_AF-A0A3D4DVC4-F1
#
_entry.id   AF-A0A3D4DVC4-F1
#
_cell.length_a   1.000
_cell.length_b   1.000
_cell.length_c   1.000
_cell.angle_alpha   90.00
_cell.angle_beta   90.00
_cell.angle_gamma   90.00
#
_symmetry.space_group_name_H-M   'P 1'
#
loop_
_entity.id
_entity.type
_entity.pdbx_description
1 polymer ?
#
loop_
_entity_poly.entity_id
_entity_poly.type
_entity_poly.pdbx_seq_one_letter_code
_entity_poly.pdbx_strand_id
1 'polypeptide(L)'
;MSRAATGSPPRLPPCRTPGMRLVRRGSSHSATRAICAAKNWSASGVGDVQHAALRPAPLPAGLGMIAPWREIQAGTEAAFRAFEAARAGPAGARRALLAEILKANTATEFGRGLGFGRIDSDEAYRATVPIRGYDGFATTISRMADGAGGRLFADPLIAFERTGGTMSGGNLIPYGAAQLNAFAAAVLPMLHDLVTRHPGVAEGRLYAAISPATRAPETTATCIPVGLVSDAAYLGALADPFARLLAVPDEVGAITDVETWRTRTLTDLVEADDLSFVTVWSPSFFTALIEALPGAADRVLPRLTPGARTRLEHWLAAGPEAGTSTLWPRLAAVSAWTDASSAPFANRLATLCPQAAIAPRAGCQAPLAFTSNLGYRFYVHNLARFYTCDWPEMAKAAGATGAAA
;
A
#
# COMPACT_ATOMS: atom_id res chain seq x y z
N MET A 1 -83.47 -14.33 -31.32
CA MET A 1 -83.85 -12.94 -31.59
C MET A 1 -83.16 -12.03 -30.56
N SER A 2 -82.47 -10.99 -31.05
CA SER A 2 -82.04 -9.70 -30.44
C SER A 2 -82.33 -9.42 -28.95
N ARG A 3 -81.56 -8.64 -28.17
CA ARG A 3 -80.38 -7.76 -28.39
C ARG A 3 -79.90 -7.27 -26.99
N ALA A 4 -78.60 -7.03 -26.90
CA ALA A 4 -77.83 -6.05 -26.12
C ALA A 4 -78.36 -5.43 -24.79
N ALA A 5 -77.54 -5.55 -23.75
CA ALA A 5 -77.18 -4.43 -22.87
C ALA A 5 -75.73 -4.62 -22.35
N THR A 6 -74.84 -3.70 -22.72
CA THR A 6 -73.43 -3.62 -22.30
C THR A 6 -73.29 -2.60 -21.16
N GLY A 7 -72.59 -2.95 -20.09
CA GLY A 7 -72.27 -2.04 -18.99
C GLY A 7 -71.02 -2.48 -18.22
N SER A 8 -69.91 -1.76 -18.39
CA SER A 8 -68.65 -1.91 -17.64
C SER A 8 -68.58 -0.90 -16.47
N PRO A 9 -67.90 -1.22 -15.35
CA PRO A 9 -67.70 -0.30 -14.23
C PRO A 9 -66.56 0.73 -14.51
N PRO A 10 -66.48 1.83 -13.73
CA PRO A 10 -65.93 3.11 -14.18
C PRO A 10 -64.39 3.21 -14.16
N ARG A 11 -63.85 3.94 -15.14
CA ARG A 11 -62.44 4.35 -15.25
C ARG A 11 -62.20 5.65 -14.48
N LEU A 12 -61.15 5.68 -13.65
CA LEU A 12 -60.61 6.89 -13.02
C LEU A 12 -59.88 7.77 -14.04
N PRO A 13 -59.90 9.11 -13.88
CA PRO A 13 -59.42 10.06 -14.88
C PRO A 13 -57.87 10.21 -14.89
N PRO A 14 -57.27 10.58 -16.04
CA PRO A 14 -55.84 10.79 -16.16
C PRO A 14 -55.43 12.15 -15.58
N CYS A 15 -54.51 12.15 -14.61
CA CYS A 15 -53.87 13.38 -14.13
C CYS A 15 -52.84 13.89 -15.14
N ARG A 16 -53.03 15.13 -15.57
CA ARG A 16 -52.15 15.88 -16.48
C ARG A 16 -50.86 16.30 -15.79
N THR A 17 -49.74 16.13 -16.48
CA THR A 17 -48.40 16.62 -16.15
C THR A 17 -48.28 18.13 -16.39
N PRO A 18 -47.78 18.93 -15.43
CA PRO A 18 -47.23 20.26 -15.70
C PRO A 18 -45.69 20.22 -15.72
N GLY A 19 -45.12 20.48 -16.89
CA GLY A 19 -43.79 21.08 -17.14
C GLY A 19 -42.60 20.65 -16.28
N MET A 20 -41.92 19.57 -16.68
CA MET A 20 -40.49 19.42 -16.39
C MET A 20 -39.71 20.54 -17.11
N ARG A 21 -39.26 21.56 -16.38
CA ARG A 21 -38.04 22.29 -16.79
C ARG A 21 -36.88 21.32 -16.64
N LEU A 22 -36.26 20.94 -17.75
CA LEU A 22 -34.93 20.34 -17.75
C LEU A 22 -33.97 21.32 -17.06
N VAL A 23 -33.66 21.07 -15.78
CA VAL A 23 -32.40 21.51 -15.22
C VAL A 23 -31.35 20.61 -15.86
N ARG A 24 -30.64 21.15 -16.86
CA ARG A 24 -29.41 20.56 -17.38
C ARG A 24 -28.56 20.16 -16.17
N ARG A 25 -28.27 18.86 -16.02
CA ARG A 25 -27.17 18.38 -15.16
C ARG A 25 -25.87 18.96 -15.74
N GLY A 26 -25.50 20.15 -15.26
CA GLY A 26 -24.17 20.70 -15.43
C GLY A 26 -23.18 19.80 -14.68
N SER A 27 -22.26 19.22 -15.45
CA SER A 27 -21.01 18.57 -15.06
C SER A 27 -20.63 18.63 -13.56
N SER A 28 -20.92 17.56 -12.81
CA SER A 28 -20.35 17.34 -11.46
C SER A 28 -18.81 17.40 -11.48
N HIS A 29 -18.20 17.06 -12.61
CA HIS A 29 -16.76 17.15 -12.83
C HIS A 29 -16.22 18.59 -12.81
N SER A 30 -17.03 19.61 -13.11
CA SER A 30 -16.59 21.01 -13.06
C SER A 30 -16.61 21.58 -11.64
N ALA A 31 -17.62 21.20 -10.85
CA ALA A 31 -17.75 21.58 -9.45
C ALA A 31 -16.68 20.91 -8.58
N THR A 32 -16.40 19.62 -8.78
CA THR A 32 -15.30 18.93 -8.09
C THR A 32 -13.95 19.54 -8.45
N ARG A 33 -13.68 19.88 -9.72
CA ARG A 33 -12.44 20.58 -10.13
C ARG A 33 -12.31 21.96 -9.47
N ALA A 34 -13.40 22.72 -9.39
CA ALA A 34 -13.40 24.03 -8.73
C ALA A 34 -13.17 23.92 -7.21
N ILE A 35 -13.72 22.90 -6.56
CA ILE A 35 -13.51 22.62 -5.12
C ILE A 35 -12.06 22.18 -4.86
N CYS A 36 -11.49 21.32 -5.70
CA CYS A 36 -10.09 20.91 -5.56
C CYS A 36 -9.14 22.11 -5.76
N ALA A 37 -9.44 22.99 -6.73
CA ALA A 37 -8.67 24.21 -6.98
C ALA A 37 -8.78 25.23 -5.83
N ALA A 38 -9.97 25.41 -5.25
CA ALA A 38 -10.22 26.40 -4.19
C ALA A 38 -9.67 26.02 -2.80
N LYS A 39 -9.50 24.72 -2.52
CA LYS A 39 -8.94 24.26 -1.23
C LYS A 39 -7.41 24.37 -1.12
N ASN A 40 -6.74 25.00 -2.10
CA ASN A 40 -5.27 24.93 -2.23
C ASN A 40 -4.75 23.47 -2.23
N TRP A 41 -5.60 22.52 -2.63
CA TRP A 41 -5.17 21.18 -3.02
C TRP A 41 -4.61 21.24 -4.44
N SER A 42 -3.70 22.18 -4.65
CA SER A 42 -2.72 22.07 -5.70
C SER A 42 -1.87 20.84 -5.35
N ALA A 43 -1.35 20.16 -6.36
CA ALA A 43 -0.27 19.19 -6.19
C ALA A 43 0.98 19.79 -5.49
N SER A 44 0.93 21.05 -5.06
CA SER A 44 1.96 21.83 -4.38
C SER A 44 1.58 22.24 -2.94
N GLY A 45 0.63 21.58 -2.26
CA GLY A 45 0.31 21.87 -0.84
C GLY A 45 0.54 20.67 0.07
N VAL A 46 -0.25 19.62 -0.14
CA VAL A 46 0.01 18.27 0.42
C VAL A 46 1.11 17.59 -0.38
N GLY A 47 1.13 17.88 -1.69
CA GLY A 47 2.24 17.54 -2.55
C GLY A 47 3.50 18.34 -2.27
N ASP A 48 3.51 19.57 -1.74
CA ASP A 48 4.79 20.20 -1.34
C ASP A 48 5.38 19.59 -0.06
N VAL A 49 4.55 18.98 0.79
CA VAL A 49 5.00 18.19 1.95
C VAL A 49 5.46 16.77 1.52
N GLN A 50 5.06 16.30 0.34
CA GLN A 50 5.40 14.96 -0.21
C GLN A 50 6.38 14.98 -1.43
N HIS A 51 6.51 16.10 -2.15
CA HIS A 51 7.20 16.25 -3.45
C HIS A 51 8.37 17.23 -3.44
N ALA A 52 8.55 18.09 -2.41
CA ALA A 52 9.65 19.06 -2.39
C ALA A 52 11.07 18.43 -2.32
N ALA A 53 11.19 17.10 -2.35
CA ALA A 53 12.45 16.36 -2.35
C ALA A 53 12.71 15.50 -3.61
N LEU A 54 11.83 15.51 -4.63
CA LEU A 54 11.80 14.41 -5.61
C LEU A 54 12.37 14.71 -7.01
N ARG A 55 13.56 15.33 -7.07
CA ARG A 55 14.46 15.16 -8.23
C ARG A 55 15.92 15.16 -7.77
N PRO A 56 16.48 14.01 -7.34
CA PRO A 56 17.93 13.90 -7.28
C PRO A 56 18.46 13.94 -8.72
N ALA A 57 19.43 14.84 -8.96
CA ALA A 57 20.25 14.76 -10.16
C ALA A 57 20.90 13.37 -10.25
N PRO A 58 21.17 12.84 -11.46
CA PRO A 58 21.86 11.56 -11.60
C PRO A 58 23.17 11.61 -10.81
N LEU A 59 23.31 10.71 -9.84
CA LEU A 59 24.49 10.65 -8.99
C LEU A 59 25.68 10.10 -9.80
N PRO A 60 26.87 10.74 -9.72
CA PRO A 60 28.06 10.23 -10.39
C PRO A 60 28.48 8.88 -9.78
N ALA A 61 28.90 7.97 -10.66
CA ALA A 61 29.31 6.62 -10.28
C ALA A 61 30.53 6.64 -9.35
N GLY A 62 30.45 5.90 -8.23
CA GLY A 62 31.63 5.46 -7.48
C GLY A 62 31.60 5.65 -5.95
N LEU A 63 30.89 6.65 -5.41
CA LEU A 63 30.88 6.93 -3.95
C LEU A 63 29.54 7.47 -3.40
N GLY A 64 28.55 7.73 -4.26
CA GLY A 64 27.30 8.44 -3.91
C GLY A 64 26.19 7.61 -3.24
N MET A 65 26.27 6.28 -3.31
CA MET A 65 25.21 5.37 -2.79
C MET A 65 25.37 5.01 -1.30
N ILE A 66 26.53 5.30 -0.72
CA ILE A 66 26.80 5.06 0.70
C ILE A 66 26.06 6.08 1.58
N ALA A 67 25.81 7.29 1.07
CA ALA A 67 25.22 8.36 1.87
C ALA A 67 23.75 8.09 2.25
N PRO A 68 22.82 7.76 1.33
CA PRO A 68 21.43 7.49 1.71
C PRO A 68 21.29 6.27 2.62
N TRP A 69 22.07 5.21 2.40
CA TRP A 69 22.05 4.04 3.29
C TRP A 69 22.57 4.37 4.69
N ARG A 70 23.60 5.21 4.83
CA ARG A 70 24.06 5.69 6.15
C ARG A 70 22.99 6.52 6.85
N GLU A 71 22.26 7.37 6.12
CA GLU A 71 21.13 8.13 6.66
C GLU A 71 20.02 7.19 7.19
N ILE A 72 19.67 6.16 6.42
CA ILE A 72 18.69 5.13 6.82
C ILE A 72 19.18 4.34 8.04
N GLN A 73 20.43 3.87 8.03
CA GLN A 73 21.00 3.12 9.16
C GLN A 73 21.00 3.96 10.44
N ALA A 74 21.44 5.22 10.36
CA ALA A 74 21.43 6.14 11.49
C ALA A 74 20.00 6.45 11.97
N GLY A 75 19.06 6.68 11.05
CA GLY A 75 17.67 7.02 11.39
C GLY A 75 16.85 5.85 11.92
N THR A 76 17.24 4.61 11.61
CA THR A 76 16.55 3.40 12.11
C THR A 76 17.01 2.98 13.50
N GLU A 77 18.23 3.36 13.93
CA GLU A 77 18.82 3.01 15.23
C GLU A 77 17.90 3.37 16.41
N ALA A 78 17.36 4.59 16.42
CA ALA A 78 16.49 5.06 17.51
C ALA A 78 15.20 4.24 17.59
N ALA A 79 14.59 3.94 16.43
CA ALA A 79 13.40 3.09 16.35
C ALA A 79 13.70 1.66 16.81
N PHE A 80 14.86 1.10 16.43
CA PHE A 80 15.29 -0.23 16.85
C PHE A 80 15.51 -0.32 18.37
N ARG A 81 16.17 0.66 18.98
CA ARG A 81 16.33 0.73 20.45
C ARG A 81 14.99 0.84 21.17
N ALA A 82 14.07 1.66 20.65
CA ALA A 82 12.72 1.79 21.21
C ALA A 82 11.95 0.47 21.12
N PHE A 83 12.08 -0.25 20.00
CA PHE A 83 11.53 -1.60 19.84
C PHE A 83 12.10 -2.59 20.85
N GLU A 84 13.42 -2.64 21.03
CA GLU A 84 14.06 -3.55 22.01
C GLU A 84 13.62 -3.24 23.45
N ALA A 85 13.51 -1.96 23.82
CA ALA A 85 12.98 -1.56 25.11
C ALA A 85 11.52 -1.99 25.30
N ALA A 86 10.67 -1.81 24.27
CA ALA A 86 9.28 -2.27 24.29
C ALA A 86 9.16 -3.80 24.37
N ARG A 87 10.07 -4.53 23.71
CA ARG A 87 10.15 -6.00 23.73
C ARG A 87 10.53 -6.53 25.12
N ALA A 88 11.36 -5.81 25.88
CA ALA A 88 11.70 -6.16 27.26
C ALA A 88 10.53 -5.96 28.24
N GLY A 89 9.59 -5.05 27.92
CA GLY A 89 8.46 -4.70 28.79
C GLY A 89 7.12 -4.55 28.04
N PRO A 90 6.60 -5.59 27.36
CA PRO A 90 5.50 -5.46 26.40
C PRO A 90 4.16 -5.05 27.05
N ALA A 91 3.91 -5.42 28.31
CA ALA A 91 2.71 -5.00 29.02
C ALA A 91 2.71 -3.50 29.32
N GLY A 92 3.84 -2.96 29.76
CA GLY A 92 4.01 -1.53 30.02
C GLY A 92 3.91 -0.71 28.74
N ALA A 93 4.61 -1.14 27.67
CA ALA A 93 4.56 -0.50 26.36
C ALA A 93 3.12 -0.43 25.79
N ARG A 94 2.36 -1.53 25.90
CA ARG A 94 0.96 -1.58 25.46
C ARG A 94 0.06 -0.63 26.24
N ARG A 95 0.22 -0.58 27.57
CA ARG A 95 -0.57 0.32 28.43
C ARG A 95 -0.27 1.78 28.13
N ALA A 96 1.01 2.13 27.96
CA ALA A 96 1.43 3.47 27.59
C ALA A 96 0.83 3.89 26.24
N LEU A 97 0.93 3.03 25.22
CA LEU A 97 0.35 3.28 23.90
C LEU A 97 -1.17 3.45 23.95
N LEU A 98 -1.88 2.59 24.69
CA LEU A 98 -3.32 2.71 24.85
C LEU A 98 -3.70 4.05 25.51
N ALA A 99 -3.01 4.43 26.58
CA ALA A 99 -3.24 5.70 27.27
C ALA A 99 -2.98 6.91 26.35
N GLU A 100 -1.93 6.86 25.54
CA GLU A 100 -1.63 7.88 24.53
C GLU A 100 -2.76 8.00 23.49
N ILE A 101 -3.21 6.88 22.92
CA ILE A 101 -4.31 6.85 21.95
C ILE A 101 -5.60 7.43 22.56
N LEU A 102 -5.96 7.02 23.78
CA LEU A 102 -7.17 7.51 24.46
C LEU A 102 -7.09 9.01 24.73
N LYS A 103 -5.96 9.47 25.26
CA LYS A 103 -5.73 10.89 25.56
C LYS A 103 -5.78 11.75 24.30
N ALA A 104 -5.04 11.38 23.25
CA ALA A 104 -5.00 12.11 21.98
C ALA A 104 -6.39 12.22 21.33
N ASN A 105 -7.23 11.19 21.51
CA ASN A 105 -8.53 11.12 20.86
C ASN A 105 -9.71 11.49 21.78
N THR A 106 -9.47 12.03 22.98
CA THR A 106 -10.54 12.36 23.93
C THR A 106 -11.54 13.39 23.37
N ALA A 107 -11.07 14.34 22.57
CA ALA A 107 -11.89 15.41 21.99
C ALA A 107 -12.53 15.03 20.63
N THR A 108 -12.42 13.80 20.16
CA THR A 108 -13.07 13.38 18.91
C THR A 108 -14.54 13.06 19.13
N GLU A 109 -15.34 12.96 18.06
CA GLU A 109 -16.74 12.52 18.16
C GLU A 109 -16.80 11.11 18.77
N PHE A 110 -15.92 10.23 18.31
CA PHE A 110 -15.79 8.86 18.83
C PHE A 110 -15.36 8.83 20.30
N GLY A 111 -14.32 9.59 20.65
CA GLY A 111 -13.78 9.63 22.01
C GLY A 111 -14.74 10.24 23.03
N ARG A 112 -15.49 11.29 22.66
CA ARG A 112 -16.58 11.82 23.51
C ARG A 112 -17.71 10.82 23.66
N GLY A 113 -18.14 10.18 22.57
CA GLY A 113 -19.22 9.21 22.57
C GLY A 113 -18.96 8.00 23.48
N LEU A 114 -17.70 7.58 23.58
CA LEU A 114 -17.26 6.48 24.46
C LEU A 114 -16.64 6.96 25.77
N GLY A 115 -16.54 8.27 26.01
CA GLY A 115 -15.97 8.81 27.24
C GLY A 115 -14.50 8.47 27.48
N PHE A 116 -13.65 8.53 26.46
CA PHE A 116 -12.23 8.17 26.53
C PHE A 116 -11.47 8.84 27.68
N GLY A 117 -11.81 10.09 28.03
CA GLY A 117 -11.19 10.80 29.15
C GLY A 117 -11.46 10.20 30.54
N ARG A 118 -12.37 9.21 30.66
CA ARG A 118 -12.68 8.50 31.90
C ARG A 118 -12.08 7.09 31.95
N ILE A 119 -11.41 6.66 30.89
CA ILE A 119 -10.83 5.31 30.80
C ILE A 119 -9.39 5.38 31.34
N ASP A 120 -9.14 4.74 32.48
CA ASP A 120 -7.85 4.74 33.18
C ASP A 120 -7.24 3.35 33.35
N SER A 121 -7.94 2.29 32.93
CA SER A 121 -7.46 0.91 33.00
C SER A 121 -7.83 0.08 31.76
N ASP A 122 -7.14 -1.04 31.57
CA ASP A 122 -7.44 -2.01 30.52
C ASP A 122 -8.86 -2.59 30.68
N GLU A 123 -9.30 -2.81 31.92
CA GLU A 123 -10.64 -3.32 32.27
C GLU A 123 -11.71 -2.28 31.92
N ALA A 124 -11.50 -1.01 32.29
CA ALA A 124 -12.38 0.09 31.93
C ALA A 124 -12.48 0.24 30.41
N TYR A 125 -11.36 0.10 29.70
CA TYR A 125 -11.35 0.12 28.23
C TYR A 125 -12.19 -1.00 27.63
N ARG A 126 -11.98 -2.26 28.06
CA ARG A 126 -12.73 -3.42 27.56
C ARG A 126 -14.22 -3.33 27.85
N ALA A 127 -14.60 -2.79 29.01
CA ALA A 127 -16.00 -2.60 29.38
C ALA A 127 -16.68 -1.49 28.57
N THR A 128 -15.93 -0.48 28.13
CA THR A 128 -16.47 0.73 27.51
C THR A 128 -16.44 0.68 25.97
N VAL A 129 -15.37 0.15 25.38
CA VAL A 129 -15.13 0.20 23.93
C VAL A 129 -15.54 -1.12 23.27
N PRO A 130 -16.67 -1.16 22.53
CA PRO A 130 -17.15 -2.39 21.92
C PRO A 130 -16.29 -2.82 20.72
N ILE A 131 -16.15 -4.14 20.55
CA ILE A 131 -15.56 -4.72 19.35
C ILE A 131 -16.56 -4.56 18.19
N ARG A 132 -16.10 -4.01 17.07
CA ARG A 132 -16.92 -3.76 15.87
C ARG A 132 -16.16 -4.12 14.60
N GLY A 133 -16.89 -4.60 13.59
CA GLY A 133 -16.40 -4.70 12.21
C GLY A 133 -16.48 -3.36 11.48
N TYR A 134 -16.04 -3.34 10.21
CA TYR A 134 -16.02 -2.13 9.37
C TYR A 134 -17.39 -1.44 9.27
N ASP A 135 -18.47 -2.21 9.15
CA ASP A 135 -19.84 -1.68 9.03
C ASP A 135 -20.24 -0.80 10.22
N GLY A 136 -19.69 -1.08 11.42
CA GLY A 136 -19.90 -0.25 12.60
C GLY A 136 -19.23 1.13 12.55
N PHE A 137 -18.36 1.35 11.57
CA PHE A 137 -17.64 2.60 11.33
C PHE A 137 -17.97 3.22 9.96
N ALA A 138 -18.58 2.47 9.04
CA ALA A 138 -18.79 2.85 7.64
C ALA A 138 -19.46 4.23 7.47
N THR A 139 -20.50 4.53 8.25
CA THR A 139 -21.17 5.85 8.21
C THR A 139 -20.23 6.99 8.61
N THR A 140 -19.40 6.78 9.63
CA THR A 140 -18.43 7.81 10.08
C THR A 140 -17.33 7.99 9.04
N ILE A 141 -16.83 6.89 8.48
CA ILE A 141 -15.81 6.88 7.43
C ILE A 141 -16.33 7.58 6.17
N SER A 142 -17.58 7.35 5.78
CA SER A 142 -18.22 8.08 4.66
C SER A 142 -18.28 9.58 4.94
N ARG A 143 -18.72 9.98 6.14
CA ARG A 143 -18.74 11.41 6.52
C ARG A 143 -17.35 12.03 6.50
N MET A 144 -16.32 11.29 6.90
CA MET A 144 -14.92 11.73 6.79
C MET A 144 -14.52 11.94 5.32
N ALA A 145 -14.88 11.00 4.43
CA ALA A 145 -14.60 11.08 2.99
C ALA A 145 -15.34 12.25 2.31
N ASP A 146 -16.55 12.56 2.76
CA ASP A 146 -17.38 13.67 2.29
C ASP A 146 -16.99 15.02 2.92
N GLY A 147 -16.00 15.04 3.81
CA GLY A 147 -15.55 16.24 4.52
C GLY A 147 -16.60 16.81 5.49
N ALA A 148 -17.65 16.05 5.81
CA ALA A 148 -18.79 16.43 6.65
C ALA A 148 -18.50 16.34 8.16
N GLY A 149 -17.21 16.24 8.55
CA GLY A 149 -16.79 16.09 9.94
C GLY A 149 -17.10 14.71 10.52
N GLY A 150 -16.94 14.57 11.85
CA GLY A 150 -17.04 13.29 12.55
C GLY A 150 -15.78 12.46 12.39
N ARG A 151 -14.83 12.68 13.31
CA ARG A 151 -13.52 12.03 13.23
C ARG A 151 -13.45 10.86 14.21
N LEU A 152 -12.95 9.73 13.72
CA LEU A 152 -12.53 8.61 14.57
C LEU A 152 -11.28 8.97 15.38
N PHE A 153 -10.42 9.82 14.83
CA PHE A 153 -9.17 10.26 15.45
C PHE A 153 -8.94 11.77 15.32
N ALA A 154 -8.13 12.35 16.21
CA ALA A 154 -7.89 13.79 16.28
C ALA A 154 -7.00 14.30 15.14
N ASP A 155 -6.04 13.48 14.70
CA ASP A 155 -5.06 13.86 13.69
C ASP A 155 -5.68 14.28 12.36
N PRO A 156 -4.95 15.10 11.56
CA PRO A 156 -5.30 15.35 10.17
C PRO A 156 -5.41 14.04 9.39
N LEU A 157 -6.50 13.89 8.65
CA LEU A 157 -6.68 12.83 7.67
C LEU A 157 -5.82 13.15 6.45
N ILE A 158 -4.93 12.23 6.07
CA ILE A 158 -3.97 12.38 4.98
C ILE A 158 -4.47 11.67 3.74
N ALA A 159 -4.91 10.43 3.89
CA ALA A 159 -5.38 9.57 2.81
C ALA A 159 -6.40 8.56 3.32
N PHE A 160 -7.04 7.86 2.42
CA PHE A 160 -7.66 6.57 2.70
C PHE A 160 -6.85 5.46 2.04
N GLU A 161 -6.81 4.27 2.64
CA GLU A 161 -6.41 3.06 1.95
C GLU A 161 -7.60 2.17 1.66
N ARG A 162 -7.57 1.47 0.52
CA ARG A 162 -8.66 0.56 0.15
C ARG A 162 -8.25 -0.86 0.53
N THR A 163 -9.06 -1.50 1.36
CA THR A 163 -8.83 -2.86 1.84
C THR A 163 -9.99 -3.77 1.46
N GLY A 164 -9.72 -4.95 0.90
CA GLY A 164 -10.73 -5.90 0.41
C GLY A 164 -10.81 -5.95 -1.13
N GLY A 165 -11.21 -7.11 -1.66
CA GLY A 165 -11.20 -7.39 -3.10
C GLY A 165 -12.08 -6.44 -3.92
N THR A 166 -11.68 -6.24 -5.17
CA THR A 166 -12.27 -5.32 -6.16
C THR A 166 -13.78 -5.48 -6.40
N MET A 167 -14.36 -6.63 -6.03
CA MET A 167 -15.76 -6.99 -6.30
C MET A 167 -16.79 -6.38 -5.33
N SER A 168 -16.41 -5.99 -4.10
CA SER A 168 -17.36 -5.44 -3.12
C SER A 168 -17.30 -3.92 -2.98
N GLY A 169 -16.53 -3.24 -3.84
CA GLY A 169 -16.26 -1.81 -3.74
C GLY A 169 -15.18 -1.46 -2.70
N GLY A 170 -14.73 -2.39 -1.85
CA GLY A 170 -13.60 -2.23 -0.92
C GLY A 170 -13.84 -1.26 0.24
N ASN A 171 -13.29 -1.58 1.41
CA ASN A 171 -13.39 -0.76 2.63
C ASN A 171 -12.36 0.37 2.60
N LEU A 172 -12.77 1.59 2.95
CA LEU A 172 -11.89 2.75 3.07
C LEU A 172 -11.36 2.87 4.50
N ILE A 173 -10.05 2.72 4.67
CA ILE A 173 -9.38 2.83 5.96
C ILE A 173 -8.72 4.22 6.06
N PRO A 174 -9.16 5.10 6.98
CA PRO A 174 -8.62 6.44 7.10
C PRO A 174 -7.20 6.43 7.69
N TYR A 175 -6.26 7.09 7.02
CA TYR A 175 -4.87 7.22 7.44
C TYR A 175 -4.59 8.66 7.90
N GLY A 176 -4.14 8.81 9.14
CA GLY A 176 -3.67 10.08 9.70
C GLY A 176 -2.18 10.06 10.04
N ALA A 177 -1.65 11.20 10.48
CA ALA A 177 -0.23 11.35 10.77
C ALA A 177 0.29 10.36 11.83
N ALA A 178 -0.39 10.20 12.98
CA ALA A 178 0.08 9.22 13.98
C ALA A 178 0.00 7.78 13.46
N GLN A 179 -0.94 7.47 12.55
CA GLN A 179 -1.01 6.13 11.94
C GLN A 179 0.21 5.86 11.04
N LEU A 180 0.60 6.83 10.21
CA LEU A 180 1.80 6.70 9.38
C LEU A 180 3.06 6.60 10.24
N ASN A 181 3.15 7.39 11.32
CA ASN A 181 4.26 7.28 12.27
C ASN A 181 4.29 5.91 12.97
N ALA A 182 3.13 5.33 13.30
CA ALA A 182 3.05 3.99 13.86
C ALA A 182 3.50 2.92 12.84
N PHE A 183 3.22 3.10 11.54
CA PHE A 183 3.79 2.23 10.50
C PHE A 183 5.30 2.39 10.37
N ALA A 184 5.83 3.61 10.42
CA ALA A 184 7.27 3.83 10.42
C ALA A 184 7.92 3.16 11.66
N ALA A 185 7.38 3.38 12.86
CA ALA A 185 7.86 2.73 14.08
C ALA A 185 7.80 1.19 14.02
N ALA A 186 6.98 0.64 13.13
CA ALA A 186 6.89 -0.78 12.84
C ALA A 186 7.91 -1.27 11.80
N VAL A 187 8.13 -0.50 10.73
CA VAL A 187 8.99 -0.89 9.61
C VAL A 187 10.46 -0.61 9.89
N LEU A 188 10.79 0.48 10.58
CA LEU A 188 12.17 0.91 10.78
C LEU A 188 13.03 -0.07 11.60
N PRO A 189 12.54 -0.69 12.71
CA PRO A 189 13.30 -1.72 13.42
C PRO A 189 13.58 -2.95 12.57
N MET A 190 12.62 -3.35 11.73
CA MET A 190 12.79 -4.47 10.79
C MET A 190 13.85 -4.14 9.74
N LEU A 191 13.86 -2.92 9.20
CA LEU A 191 14.87 -2.47 8.25
C LEU A 191 16.26 -2.42 8.90
N HIS A 192 16.36 -1.93 10.14
CA HIS A 192 17.60 -1.93 10.91
C HIS A 192 18.20 -3.34 11.07
N ASP A 193 17.37 -4.27 11.56
CA ASP A 193 17.78 -5.66 11.78
C ASP A 193 18.17 -6.34 10.45
N LEU A 194 17.41 -6.10 9.37
CA LEU A 194 17.69 -6.66 8.06
C LEU A 194 19.05 -6.19 7.51
N VAL A 195 19.31 -4.89 7.55
CA VAL A 195 20.59 -4.33 7.09
C VAL A 195 21.75 -4.80 7.95
N THR A 196 21.53 -4.97 9.26
CA THR A 196 22.55 -5.49 10.19
C THR A 196 22.91 -6.95 9.90
N ARG A 197 21.91 -7.81 9.62
CA ARG A 197 22.12 -9.22 9.30
C ARG A 197 22.63 -9.46 7.88
N HIS A 198 22.30 -8.56 6.96
CA HIS A 198 22.66 -8.64 5.55
C HIS A 198 23.28 -7.33 5.07
N PRO A 199 24.52 -6.99 5.47
CA PRO A 199 25.14 -5.70 5.16
C PRO A 199 25.24 -5.41 3.66
N GLY A 200 25.32 -6.44 2.82
CA GLY A 200 25.31 -6.30 1.35
C GLY A 200 24.07 -5.59 0.80
N VAL A 201 22.95 -5.54 1.54
CA VAL A 201 21.77 -4.74 1.18
C VAL A 201 22.12 -3.26 1.01
N ALA A 202 23.06 -2.75 1.81
CA ALA A 202 23.46 -1.34 1.82
C ALA A 202 24.55 -1.00 0.78
N GLU A 203 24.84 -1.90 -0.17
CA GLU A 203 25.89 -1.72 -1.18
C GLU A 203 25.38 -1.23 -2.55
N GLY A 204 24.07 -0.99 -2.68
CA GLY A 204 23.46 -0.71 -3.98
C GLY A 204 22.05 -0.11 -3.89
N ARG A 205 21.35 -0.12 -5.02
CA ARG A 205 19.95 0.34 -5.11
C ARG A 205 18.99 -0.73 -4.61
N LEU A 206 17.80 -0.30 -4.22
CA LEU A 206 16.73 -1.19 -3.80
C LEU A 206 15.51 -1.11 -4.70
N TYR A 207 14.73 -2.17 -4.76
CA TYR A 207 13.39 -2.13 -5.32
C TYR A 207 12.35 -2.34 -4.22
N ALA A 208 11.33 -1.48 -4.20
CA ALA A 208 10.21 -1.57 -3.27
C ALA A 208 8.89 -1.62 -4.03
N ALA A 209 8.01 -2.53 -3.60
CA ALA A 209 6.61 -2.53 -3.99
C ALA A 209 5.75 -2.86 -2.76
N ILE A 210 5.29 -1.81 -2.09
CA ILE A 210 4.46 -1.83 -0.88
C ILE A 210 2.99 -1.57 -1.26
N SER A 211 2.73 -0.69 -2.22
CA SER A 211 1.38 -0.43 -2.73
C SER A 211 1.03 -1.30 -3.94
N PRO A 212 -0.26 -1.57 -4.19
CA PRO A 212 -0.69 -2.30 -5.39
C PRO A 212 -0.24 -1.58 -6.66
N ALA A 213 0.42 -2.32 -7.56
CA ALA A 213 0.80 -1.82 -8.87
C ALA A 213 -0.42 -1.53 -9.74
N THR A 214 -0.30 -0.58 -10.67
CA THR A 214 -1.29 -0.30 -11.73
C THR A 214 -2.65 0.20 -11.26
N ARG A 215 -2.78 0.54 -9.97
CA ARG A 215 -4.00 1.13 -9.44
C ARG A 215 -4.19 2.53 -10.01
N ALA A 216 -5.36 2.78 -10.60
CA ALA A 216 -5.71 4.14 -11.03
C ALA A 216 -5.75 5.09 -9.83
N PRO A 217 -5.15 6.30 -9.94
CA PRO A 217 -5.28 7.32 -8.92
C PRO A 217 -6.76 7.59 -8.63
N GLU A 218 -7.10 7.61 -7.35
CA GLU A 218 -8.47 7.78 -6.88
C GLU A 218 -8.49 8.85 -5.79
N THR A 219 -9.54 9.67 -5.79
CA THR A 219 -9.79 10.65 -4.74
C THR A 219 -11.25 10.61 -4.29
N THR A 220 -11.52 10.90 -3.03
CA THR A 220 -12.88 11.13 -2.54
C THR A 220 -13.51 12.37 -3.20
N ALA A 221 -14.81 12.57 -2.98
CA ALA A 221 -15.53 13.76 -3.46
C ALA A 221 -14.95 15.08 -2.92
N THR A 222 -14.18 15.02 -1.82
CA THR A 222 -13.49 16.18 -1.22
C THR A 222 -12.00 16.26 -1.56
N CYS A 223 -11.57 15.50 -2.57
CA CYS A 223 -10.22 15.45 -3.12
C CYS A 223 -9.18 14.77 -2.19
N ILE A 224 -9.63 13.98 -1.20
CA ILE A 224 -8.73 13.18 -0.35
C ILE A 224 -8.23 11.97 -1.16
N PRO A 225 -6.91 11.73 -1.25
CA PRO A 225 -6.38 10.61 -2.00
C PRO A 225 -6.81 9.27 -1.40
N VAL A 226 -7.08 8.29 -2.27
CA VAL A 226 -7.24 6.89 -1.90
C VAL A 226 -6.03 6.11 -2.41
N GLY A 227 -5.14 5.74 -1.50
CA GLY A 227 -3.77 5.32 -1.76
C GLY A 227 -2.77 6.41 -1.33
N LEU A 228 -1.63 6.00 -0.79
CA LEU A 228 -0.46 6.88 -0.67
C LEU A 228 0.18 7.13 -2.05
N VAL A 229 0.80 8.30 -2.21
CA VAL A 229 1.44 8.72 -3.47
C VAL A 229 2.77 7.99 -3.70
N SER A 230 3.48 7.65 -2.62
CA SER A 230 4.77 6.95 -2.66
C SER A 230 4.84 5.94 -1.54
N ASP A 231 5.45 4.79 -1.81
CA ASP A 231 5.74 3.76 -0.82
C ASP A 231 6.74 4.24 0.24
N ALA A 232 7.58 5.23 -0.09
CA ALA A 232 8.49 5.86 0.85
C ALA A 232 7.75 6.58 1.99
N ALA A 233 6.49 6.96 1.79
CA ALA A 233 5.66 7.62 2.82
C ALA A 233 5.47 6.76 4.08
N TYR A 234 5.61 5.44 3.98
CA TYR A 234 5.58 4.53 5.15
C TYR A 234 6.82 4.64 6.04
N LEU A 235 7.90 5.30 5.59
CA LEU A 235 9.15 5.45 6.35
C LEU A 235 9.26 6.78 7.11
N GLY A 236 8.24 7.65 7.03
CA GLY A 236 8.22 8.93 7.74
C GLY A 236 9.42 9.81 7.37
N ALA A 237 10.22 10.22 8.35
CA ALA A 237 11.39 11.07 8.15
C ALA A 237 12.47 10.46 7.23
N LEU A 238 12.44 9.14 6.99
CA LEU A 238 13.37 8.45 6.11
C LEU A 238 12.84 8.26 4.68
N ALA A 239 11.72 8.90 4.33
CA ALA A 239 11.14 8.81 2.99
C ALA A 239 12.11 9.31 1.90
N ASP A 240 12.76 10.46 2.09
CA ASP A 240 13.68 11.03 1.10
C ASP A 240 14.92 10.14 0.83
N PRO A 241 15.73 9.75 1.84
CA PRO A 241 16.87 8.88 1.59
C PRO A 241 16.45 7.51 1.03
N PHE A 242 15.26 7.01 1.38
CA PHE A 242 14.73 5.78 0.80
C PHE A 242 14.37 5.94 -0.69
N ALA A 243 13.68 7.03 -1.06
CA ALA A 243 13.29 7.30 -2.44
C ALA A 243 14.52 7.45 -3.35
N ARG A 244 15.61 8.05 -2.86
CA ARG A 244 16.88 8.19 -3.58
C ARG A 244 17.59 6.87 -3.87
N LEU A 245 17.20 5.77 -3.22
CA LEU A 245 17.77 4.43 -3.43
C LEU A 245 16.96 3.58 -4.42
N LEU A 246 15.79 4.03 -4.86
CA LEU A 246 14.90 3.23 -5.69
C LEU A 246 15.52 2.96 -7.07
N ALA A 247 15.61 1.67 -7.42
CA ALA A 247 15.99 1.21 -8.76
C ALA A 247 14.91 1.54 -9.79
N VAL A 248 13.65 1.53 -9.37
CA VAL A 248 12.48 1.88 -10.18
C VAL A 248 11.86 3.15 -9.59
N PRO A 249 11.81 4.27 -10.33
CA PRO A 249 11.26 5.52 -9.82
C PRO A 249 9.78 5.43 -9.42
N ASP A 250 9.38 6.18 -8.39
CA ASP A 250 8.00 6.17 -7.86
C ASP A 250 6.94 6.47 -8.93
N GLU A 251 7.25 7.34 -9.91
CA GLU A 251 6.31 7.69 -10.99
C GLU A 251 5.91 6.49 -11.85
N VAL A 252 6.70 5.41 -11.87
CA VAL A 252 6.35 4.17 -12.56
C VAL A 252 5.12 3.53 -11.92
N GLY A 253 4.94 3.66 -10.60
CA GLY A 253 3.77 3.16 -9.88
C GLY A 253 2.44 3.77 -10.33
N ALA A 254 2.46 4.96 -10.94
CA ALA A 254 1.26 5.63 -11.47
C ALA A 254 0.79 5.08 -12.84
N ILE A 255 1.58 4.21 -13.48
CA ILE A 255 1.22 3.62 -14.78
C ILE A 255 0.12 2.58 -14.56
N THR A 256 -1.06 2.82 -15.12
CA THR A 256 -2.23 1.92 -14.97
C THR A 256 -2.27 0.80 -16.00
N ASP A 257 -1.59 0.96 -17.15
CA ASP A 257 -1.50 -0.11 -18.14
C ASP A 257 -0.48 -1.16 -17.70
N VAL A 258 -0.94 -2.41 -17.49
CA VAL A 258 -0.15 -3.48 -16.89
C VAL A 258 1.08 -3.83 -17.74
N GLU A 259 0.95 -3.84 -19.06
CA GLU A 259 2.07 -4.19 -19.94
C GLU A 259 3.12 -3.09 -19.98
N THR A 260 2.70 -1.83 -20.05
CA THR A 260 3.57 -0.66 -20.00
C THR A 260 4.29 -0.58 -18.66
N TRP A 261 3.56 -0.73 -17.55
CA TRP A 261 4.10 -0.74 -16.20
C TRP A 261 5.14 -1.85 -16.03
N ARG A 262 4.80 -3.08 -16.44
CA ARG A 262 5.68 -4.24 -16.34
C ARG A 262 6.94 -4.06 -17.17
N THR A 263 6.80 -3.62 -18.43
CA THR A 263 7.93 -3.38 -19.32
C THR A 263 8.86 -2.32 -18.74
N ARG A 264 8.31 -1.21 -18.21
CA ARG A 264 9.10 -0.16 -17.59
C ARG A 264 9.82 -0.63 -16.34
N THR A 265 9.10 -1.30 -15.43
CA THR A 265 9.65 -1.87 -14.20
C THR A 265 10.78 -2.84 -14.50
N LEU A 266 10.59 -3.78 -15.44
CA LEU A 266 11.63 -4.74 -15.83
C LEU A 266 12.84 -4.08 -16.49
N THR A 267 12.61 -3.05 -17.31
CA THR A 267 13.72 -2.28 -17.91
C THR A 267 14.57 -1.64 -16.82
N ASP A 268 13.95 -0.91 -15.90
CA ASP A 268 14.65 -0.20 -14.82
C ASP A 268 15.36 -1.19 -13.86
N LEU A 269 14.74 -2.35 -13.57
CA LEU A 269 15.36 -3.39 -12.76
C LEU A 269 16.57 -4.03 -13.44
N VAL A 270 16.49 -4.40 -14.73
CA VAL A 270 17.62 -5.04 -15.44
C VAL A 270 18.77 -4.06 -15.67
N GLU A 271 18.46 -2.78 -15.85
CA GLU A 271 19.44 -1.71 -15.92
C GLU A 271 20.25 -1.57 -14.62
N ALA A 272 19.64 -1.91 -13.47
CA ALA A 272 20.27 -1.86 -12.16
C ALA A 272 21.15 -3.08 -11.83
N ASP A 273 22.39 -3.12 -12.35
CA ASP A 273 23.38 -4.13 -11.91
C ASP A 273 23.82 -4.00 -10.45
N ASP A 274 23.60 -2.83 -9.87
CA ASP A 274 23.78 -2.54 -8.46
C ASP A 274 22.52 -2.78 -7.62
N LEU A 275 21.49 -3.48 -8.13
CA LEU A 275 20.36 -3.90 -7.30
C LEU A 275 20.86 -4.82 -6.18
N SER A 276 20.77 -4.34 -4.93
CA SER A 276 21.25 -5.05 -3.74
C SER A 276 20.13 -5.55 -2.84
N PHE A 277 18.93 -4.98 -2.96
CA PHE A 277 17.81 -5.28 -2.07
C PHE A 277 16.46 -5.19 -2.76
N VAL A 278 15.59 -6.16 -2.49
CA VAL A 278 14.19 -6.11 -2.92
C VAL A 278 13.30 -6.24 -1.69
N THR A 279 12.31 -5.34 -1.53
CA THR A 279 11.32 -5.41 -0.45
C THR A 279 9.91 -5.35 -1.01
N VAL A 280 9.19 -6.46 -0.89
CA VAL A 280 7.81 -6.63 -1.36
C VAL A 280 6.95 -7.24 -0.26
N TRP A 281 5.63 -7.19 -0.37
CA TRP A 281 4.76 -7.90 0.58
C TRP A 281 4.76 -9.41 0.33
N SER A 282 4.36 -9.80 -0.89
CA SER A 282 4.30 -11.20 -1.29
C SER A 282 5.50 -11.58 -2.15
N PRO A 283 6.12 -12.75 -1.91
CA PRO A 283 7.16 -13.28 -2.78
C PRO A 283 6.66 -13.52 -4.22
N SER A 284 5.37 -13.78 -4.42
CA SER A 284 4.79 -13.99 -5.76
C SER A 284 4.93 -12.77 -6.67
N PHE A 285 4.98 -11.56 -6.12
CA PHE A 285 5.06 -10.33 -6.90
C PHE A 285 6.38 -10.24 -7.66
N PHE A 286 7.51 -10.41 -6.96
CA PHE A 286 8.82 -10.32 -7.59
C PHE A 286 9.10 -11.55 -8.46
N THR A 287 8.66 -12.74 -8.03
CA THR A 287 8.66 -13.96 -8.86
C THR A 287 7.96 -13.72 -10.21
N ALA A 288 6.75 -13.12 -10.20
CA ALA A 288 6.01 -12.90 -11.43
C ALA A 288 6.67 -11.86 -12.36
N LEU A 289 7.44 -10.91 -11.83
CA LEU A 289 8.28 -10.03 -12.66
C LEU A 289 9.40 -10.82 -13.33
N ILE A 290 10.14 -11.63 -12.58
CA ILE A 290 11.23 -12.47 -13.10
C ILE A 290 10.71 -13.43 -14.18
N GLU A 291 9.60 -14.12 -13.90
CA GLU A 291 9.03 -15.13 -14.81
C GLU A 291 8.39 -14.50 -16.06
N ALA A 292 7.96 -13.23 -16.01
CA ALA A 292 7.47 -12.51 -17.17
C ALA A 292 8.60 -11.96 -18.08
N LEU A 293 9.83 -11.90 -17.59
CA LEU A 293 10.96 -11.27 -18.30
C LEU A 293 11.25 -11.91 -19.68
N PRO A 294 11.24 -13.25 -19.86
CA PRO A 294 11.42 -13.86 -21.19
C PRO A 294 10.37 -13.41 -22.20
N GLY A 295 9.09 -13.34 -21.80
CA GLY A 295 8.02 -12.87 -22.67
C GLY A 295 8.02 -11.36 -22.92
N ALA A 296 8.74 -10.60 -22.10
CA ALA A 296 8.91 -9.15 -22.25
C ALA A 296 10.22 -8.76 -22.97
N ALA A 297 11.08 -9.72 -23.31
CA ALA A 297 12.44 -9.48 -23.81
C ALA A 297 12.48 -8.56 -25.03
N ASP A 298 11.62 -8.78 -26.03
CA ASP A 298 11.55 -7.97 -27.26
C ASP A 298 11.22 -6.49 -26.98
N ARG A 299 10.55 -6.22 -25.85
CA ARG A 299 10.22 -4.85 -25.42
C ARG A 299 11.31 -4.29 -24.50
N VAL A 300 11.97 -5.11 -23.69
CA VAL A 300 12.98 -4.66 -22.73
C VAL A 300 14.34 -4.44 -23.42
N LEU A 301 14.84 -5.40 -24.20
CA LEU A 301 16.17 -5.37 -24.83
C LEU A 301 16.48 -4.08 -25.62
N PRO A 302 15.54 -3.52 -26.42
CA PRO A 302 15.79 -2.29 -27.17
C PRO A 302 16.03 -1.05 -26.30
N ARG A 303 15.64 -1.09 -25.02
CA ARG A 303 15.67 0.05 -24.08
C ARG A 303 16.87 0.02 -23.13
N LEU A 304 17.60 -1.09 -23.06
CA LEU A 304 18.73 -1.29 -22.15
C LEU A 304 20.03 -0.70 -22.69
N THR A 305 20.93 -0.32 -21.78
CA THR A 305 22.33 -0.04 -22.15
C THR A 305 23.04 -1.32 -22.62
N PRO A 306 24.17 -1.22 -23.35
CA PRO A 306 24.88 -2.39 -23.86
C PRO A 306 25.23 -3.42 -22.77
N GLY A 307 25.67 -2.97 -21.59
CA GLY A 307 26.02 -3.85 -20.48
C GLY A 307 24.81 -4.61 -19.93
N ALA A 308 23.70 -3.91 -19.68
CA ALA A 308 22.47 -4.51 -19.21
C ALA A 308 21.86 -5.46 -20.24
N ARG A 309 21.93 -5.11 -21.54
CA ARG A 309 21.51 -5.97 -22.64
C ARG A 309 22.29 -7.29 -22.64
N THR A 310 23.62 -7.25 -22.58
CA THR A 310 24.44 -8.47 -22.58
C THR A 310 24.13 -9.38 -21.39
N ARG A 311 23.90 -8.81 -20.19
CA ARG A 311 23.48 -9.61 -19.02
C ARG A 311 22.13 -10.28 -19.25
N LEU A 312 21.17 -9.54 -19.80
CA LEU A 312 19.84 -10.09 -20.09
C LEU A 312 19.89 -11.19 -21.16
N GLU A 313 20.60 -10.97 -22.26
CA GLU A 313 20.77 -11.97 -23.33
C GLU A 313 21.43 -13.25 -22.80
N HIS A 314 22.47 -13.12 -21.97
CA HIS A 314 23.12 -14.26 -21.32
C HIS A 314 22.15 -15.04 -20.43
N TRP A 315 21.38 -14.33 -19.60
CA TRP A 315 20.39 -14.95 -18.73
C TRP A 315 19.27 -15.64 -19.52
N LEU A 316 18.76 -15.01 -20.59
CA LEU A 316 17.74 -15.60 -21.47
C LEU A 316 18.25 -16.88 -22.14
N ALA A 317 19.52 -16.91 -22.56
CA ALA A 317 20.13 -18.09 -23.16
C ALA A 317 20.30 -19.25 -22.16
N ALA A 318 20.58 -18.95 -20.90
CA ALA A 318 20.69 -19.95 -19.83
C ALA A 318 19.31 -20.43 -19.31
N GLY A 319 18.29 -19.60 -19.48
CA GLY A 319 16.92 -19.83 -19.02
C GLY A 319 16.68 -19.42 -17.56
N PRO A 320 15.41 -19.22 -17.14
CA PRO A 320 15.09 -18.69 -15.81
C PRO A 320 15.61 -19.52 -14.62
N GLU A 321 15.76 -20.83 -14.81
CA GLU A 321 16.25 -21.75 -13.77
C GLU A 321 17.75 -21.60 -13.49
N ALA A 322 18.50 -20.87 -14.32
CA ALA A 322 19.89 -20.51 -14.04
C ALA A 322 20.02 -19.52 -12.86
N GLY A 323 18.89 -19.01 -12.36
CA GLY A 323 18.84 -18.02 -11.30
C GLY A 323 19.15 -16.61 -11.80
N THR A 324 18.99 -15.63 -10.92
CA THR A 324 19.06 -14.21 -11.28
C THR A 324 20.43 -13.57 -11.00
N SER A 325 21.44 -14.35 -10.60
CA SER A 325 22.78 -13.86 -10.27
C SER A 325 23.47 -13.16 -11.45
N THR A 326 23.20 -13.60 -12.67
CA THR A 326 23.68 -12.92 -13.90
C THR A 326 23.04 -11.56 -14.10
N LEU A 327 21.77 -11.39 -13.71
CA LEU A 327 21.04 -10.13 -13.84
C LEU A 327 21.43 -9.16 -12.72
N TRP A 328 21.42 -9.65 -11.47
CA TRP A 328 21.64 -8.87 -10.25
C TRP A 328 22.71 -9.55 -9.38
N PRO A 329 23.99 -9.37 -9.72
CA PRO A 329 25.10 -10.03 -9.02
C PRO A 329 25.27 -9.52 -7.58
N ARG A 330 24.77 -8.32 -7.27
CA ARG A 330 24.85 -7.70 -5.94
C ARG A 330 23.61 -7.91 -5.07
N LEU A 331 22.59 -8.63 -5.55
CA LEU A 331 21.36 -8.84 -4.80
C LEU A 331 21.64 -9.66 -3.53
N ALA A 332 21.67 -8.98 -2.39
CA ALA A 332 22.04 -9.57 -1.11
C ALA A 332 20.83 -10.15 -0.37
N ALA A 333 19.66 -9.51 -0.49
CA ALA A 333 18.44 -10.01 0.14
C ALA A 333 17.17 -9.64 -0.64
N VAL A 334 16.16 -10.51 -0.50
CA VAL A 334 14.78 -10.22 -0.86
C VAL A 334 13.91 -10.38 0.38
N SER A 335 13.31 -9.28 0.84
CA SER A 335 12.38 -9.23 1.96
C SER A 335 10.94 -9.41 1.49
N ALA A 336 10.28 -10.49 1.95
CA ALA A 336 8.88 -10.78 1.69
C ALA A 336 8.27 -11.63 2.81
N TRP A 337 6.96 -11.89 2.78
CA TRP A 337 6.38 -12.93 3.64
C TRP A 337 6.89 -14.31 3.24
N THR A 338 7.29 -15.10 4.23
CA THR A 338 7.84 -16.46 4.03
C THR A 338 6.99 -17.55 4.68
N ASP A 339 6.00 -17.17 5.46
CA ASP A 339 5.22 -18.10 6.29
C ASP A 339 3.84 -18.39 5.67
N ALA A 340 3.16 -19.41 6.21
CA ALA A 340 1.80 -19.80 5.85
C ALA A 340 1.63 -19.97 4.32
N SER A 341 0.61 -19.32 3.73
CA SER A 341 0.31 -19.41 2.29
C SER A 341 1.42 -18.84 1.40
N SER A 342 2.37 -18.08 1.95
CA SER A 342 3.49 -17.52 1.20
C SER A 342 4.69 -18.46 1.10
N ALA A 343 4.78 -19.50 1.95
CA ALA A 343 5.92 -20.40 2.01
C ALA A 343 6.29 -21.07 0.66
N PRO A 344 5.34 -21.59 -0.14
CA PRO A 344 5.68 -22.20 -1.44
C PRO A 344 6.29 -21.18 -2.41
N PHE A 345 5.77 -19.96 -2.39
CA PHE A 345 6.23 -18.87 -3.26
C PHE A 345 7.58 -18.31 -2.80
N ALA A 346 7.84 -18.26 -1.49
CA ALA A 346 9.14 -17.91 -0.95
C ALA A 346 10.21 -18.95 -1.34
N ASN A 347 9.86 -20.24 -1.33
CA ASN A 347 10.75 -21.30 -1.81
C ASN A 347 11.06 -21.16 -3.30
N ARG A 348 10.05 -20.88 -4.13
CA ARG A 348 10.26 -20.60 -5.56
C ARG A 348 11.18 -19.39 -5.76
N LEU A 349 10.97 -18.33 -4.98
CA LEU A 349 11.80 -17.14 -5.05
C LEU A 349 13.26 -17.41 -4.64
N ALA A 350 13.48 -18.26 -3.64
CA ALA A 350 14.81 -18.71 -3.25
C ALA A 350 15.53 -19.47 -4.38
N THR A 351 14.80 -20.30 -5.14
CA THR A 351 15.36 -20.96 -6.34
C THR A 351 15.74 -19.97 -7.43
N LEU A 352 14.92 -18.94 -7.65
CA LEU A 352 15.19 -17.90 -8.65
C LEU A 352 16.31 -16.94 -8.23
N CYS A 353 16.52 -16.72 -6.94
CA CYS A 353 17.53 -15.81 -6.39
C CYS A 353 18.51 -16.56 -5.47
N PRO A 354 19.26 -17.55 -5.97
CA PRO A 354 20.11 -18.40 -5.13
C PRO A 354 21.25 -17.64 -4.45
N GLN A 355 21.62 -16.47 -4.96
CA GLN A 355 22.62 -15.57 -4.39
C GLN A 355 22.11 -14.73 -3.21
N ALA A 356 20.78 -14.58 -3.08
CA ALA A 356 20.17 -13.65 -2.15
C ALA A 356 19.53 -14.37 -0.95
N ALA A 357 19.63 -13.76 0.23
CA ALA A 357 18.87 -14.22 1.38
C ALA A 357 17.38 -13.91 1.20
N ILE A 358 16.51 -14.92 1.29
CA ILE A 358 15.06 -14.68 1.39
C ILE A 358 14.74 -14.34 2.84
N ALA A 359 14.70 -13.05 3.13
CA ALA A 359 14.54 -12.53 4.47
C ALA A 359 13.04 -12.44 4.83
N PRO A 360 12.61 -13.02 5.96
CA PRO A 360 11.24 -12.88 6.41
C PRO A 360 10.97 -11.43 6.78
N ARG A 361 9.97 -10.82 6.15
CA ARG A 361 9.44 -9.51 6.57
C ARG A 361 8.91 -9.55 8.01
N ALA A 362 8.61 -10.75 8.51
CA ALA A 362 7.99 -10.99 9.81
C ALA A 362 8.90 -11.61 10.89
N GLY A 363 10.21 -11.79 10.65
CA GLY A 363 11.11 -12.44 11.63
C GLY A 363 11.10 -11.78 13.02
N CYS A 364 10.78 -10.48 13.08
CA CYS A 364 10.67 -9.67 14.30
C CYS A 364 9.23 -9.21 14.61
N GLN A 365 8.19 -9.77 13.97
CA GLN A 365 6.82 -9.21 14.01
C GLN A 365 5.85 -9.83 15.02
N ALA A 366 6.21 -10.92 15.72
CA ALA A 366 5.37 -11.42 16.82
C ALA A 366 5.13 -10.36 17.93
N PRO A 367 6.12 -9.49 18.28
CA PRO A 367 5.91 -8.35 19.17
C PRO A 367 5.39 -7.10 18.45
N LEU A 368 5.56 -6.99 17.14
CA LEU A 368 5.33 -5.75 16.38
C LEU A 368 3.85 -5.58 15.94
N ALA A 369 3.13 -6.71 15.87
CA ALA A 369 1.66 -6.73 15.86
C ALA A 369 1.02 -6.10 17.13
N PHE A 370 1.80 -5.78 18.17
CA PHE A 370 1.31 -5.06 19.35
C PHE A 370 1.41 -3.53 19.25
N THR A 371 2.19 -2.97 18.33
CA THR A 371 2.39 -1.51 18.20
C THR A 371 1.70 -0.90 16.99
N SER A 372 1.51 -1.66 15.90
CA SER A 372 0.67 -1.22 14.77
C SER A 372 -0.82 -1.35 15.15
N ASN A 373 -1.51 -0.20 15.15
CA ASN A 373 -2.93 0.01 15.40
C ASN A 373 -3.85 -1.19 15.06
N LEU A 374 -4.85 -1.37 15.92
CA LEU A 374 -5.90 -2.41 15.99
C LEU A 374 -6.58 -2.78 14.64
N GLY A 375 -6.41 -2.00 13.57
CA GLY A 375 -6.84 -2.36 12.21
C GLY A 375 -6.07 -3.52 11.57
N TYR A 376 -4.80 -3.74 11.96
CA TYR A 376 -3.98 -4.82 11.37
C TYR A 376 -4.19 -6.18 12.04
N ARG A 377 -4.69 -6.24 13.28
CA ARG A 377 -4.90 -7.51 14.00
C ARG A 377 -5.91 -8.46 13.33
N PHE A 378 -6.94 -7.91 12.68
CA PHE A 378 -7.88 -8.74 11.91
C PHE A 378 -7.20 -9.32 10.65
N TYR A 379 -6.30 -8.54 10.04
CA TYR A 379 -5.58 -8.91 8.83
C TYR A 379 -4.48 -9.95 9.08
N VAL A 380 -3.67 -9.82 10.14
CA VAL A 380 -2.55 -10.76 10.41
C VAL A 380 -3.05 -12.18 10.70
N HIS A 381 -4.18 -12.34 11.40
CA HIS A 381 -4.74 -13.67 11.71
C HIS A 381 -5.51 -14.31 10.55
N ASN A 382 -5.85 -13.56 9.49
CA ASN A 382 -6.60 -14.05 8.34
C ASN A 382 -5.94 -13.69 7.00
N LEU A 383 -4.63 -13.43 7.00
CA LEU A 383 -3.92 -12.89 5.84
C LEU A 383 -3.97 -13.87 4.65
N ALA A 384 -3.91 -15.18 4.94
CA ALA A 384 -4.10 -16.25 3.98
C ALA A 384 -5.52 -16.32 3.37
N ARG A 385 -6.52 -15.65 3.96
CA ARG A 385 -7.91 -15.60 3.47
C ARG A 385 -8.26 -14.31 2.72
N PHE A 386 -7.60 -13.19 3.02
CA PHE A 386 -8.00 -11.87 2.51
C PHE A 386 -6.90 -11.11 1.76
N TYR A 387 -5.66 -11.61 1.76
CA TYR A 387 -4.56 -11.05 0.99
C TYR A 387 -4.25 -11.97 -0.19
N THR A 388 -5.09 -11.88 -1.21
CA THR A 388 -4.61 -12.11 -2.57
C THR A 388 -3.83 -10.85 -2.92
N CYS A 389 -2.52 -10.97 -3.19
CA CYS A 389 -1.93 -9.97 -4.07
C CYS A 389 -2.78 -10.04 -5.33
N ASP A 390 -3.62 -9.02 -5.55
CA ASP A 390 -4.47 -8.91 -6.73
C ASP A 390 -3.54 -8.67 -7.92
N TRP A 391 -2.92 -9.75 -8.33
CA TRP A 391 -2.21 -9.86 -9.58
C TRP A 391 -3.28 -9.92 -10.67
N PRO A 392 -3.22 -9.05 -11.70
CA PRO A 392 -4.20 -9.03 -12.77
C PRO A 392 -4.41 -10.39 -13.46
N GLU A 393 -3.41 -11.29 -13.41
CA GLU A 393 -3.54 -12.62 -14.03
C GLU A 393 -4.21 -13.68 -13.15
N MET A 394 -4.20 -13.53 -11.82
CA MET A 394 -4.92 -14.49 -10.95
C MET A 394 -6.44 -14.36 -11.10
N ALA A 395 -6.94 -13.17 -11.45
CA ALA A 395 -8.35 -12.97 -11.77
C ALA A 395 -8.80 -13.75 -13.02
N LYS A 396 -7.91 -13.98 -14.00
CA LYS A 396 -8.22 -14.81 -15.18
C LYS A 396 -8.25 -16.30 -14.85
N ALA A 397 -7.38 -16.77 -13.95
CA ALA A 397 -7.34 -18.18 -13.55
C ALA A 397 -8.57 -18.58 -12.71
N ALA A 398 -9.05 -17.69 -11.83
CA ALA A 398 -10.23 -17.95 -10.99
C ALA A 398 -11.55 -18.01 -11.80
N GLY A 399 -11.59 -17.44 -13.01
CA GLY A 399 -12.76 -17.50 -13.90
C GLY A 399 -12.89 -18.78 -14.72
N ALA A 400 -11.87 -19.66 -14.73
CA ALA A 400 -11.84 -20.84 -15.60
C ALA A 400 -12.25 -22.16 -14.89
N THR A 401 -12.41 -22.16 -13.57
CA THR A 401 -12.72 -23.39 -12.79
C THR A 401 -14.11 -23.39 -12.15
N GLY A 402 -15.03 -22.54 -12.61
CA GLY A 402 -16.39 -22.40 -12.07
C GLY A 402 -17.52 -22.92 -12.97
N ALA A 403 -17.24 -23.85 -13.87
CA ALA A 403 -18.25 -24.48 -14.73
C ALA A 403 -17.93 -25.96 -15.00
N ALA A 404 -17.90 -26.78 -13.95
CA ALA A 404 -18.11 -28.22 -14.06
C ALA A 404 -18.49 -28.80 -12.68
N ALA A 405 -19.65 -29.46 -12.66
CA ALA A 405 -20.31 -30.21 -11.59
C ALA A 405 -21.03 -29.38 -10.51
#